data_AF-A0AAD5NT30-F1
#
_entry.id   AF-A0AAD5NT30-F1
#
_cell.length_a   1.000
_cell.length_b   1.000
_cell.length_c   1.000
_cell.angle_alpha   90.00
_cell.angle_beta   90.00
_cell.angle_gamma   90.00
#
_symmetry.space_group_name_H-M   'P 1'
#
loop_
_entity.id
_entity.type
_entity.pdbx_description
1 polymer ?
#
loop_
_entity_poly.entity_id
_entity_poly.type
_entity_poly.pdbx_seq_one_letter_code
_entity_poly.pdbx_strand_id
1 'polypeptide(L)'
;MIALGFEGSANKIGVGVVTLDGTILSNPRYTYITPPGQGFLPRETTQHHLQHVLPLIKSTLETAGITPDEIDCLCYTKGPGMGAPLQASVEEAHCWHKSFCGTY
;
A
#
# COMPACT_ATOMS: atom_id res chain seq x y z
N MET A 1 -15.05 4.14 -11.90
CA MET A 1 -14.03 3.16 -11.48
C MET A 1 -13.21 3.76 -10.37
N ILE A 2 -13.06 3.05 -9.26
CA ILE A 2 -12.27 3.39 -8.08
C ILE A 2 -11.21 2.31 -7.90
N ALA A 3 -9.94 2.74 -7.83
CA ALA A 3 -8.80 1.87 -7.60
C ALA A 3 -8.20 2.12 -6.22
N LEU A 4 -7.90 1.03 -5.50
CA LEU A 4 -7.13 1.04 -4.25
C LEU A 4 -5.71 0.56 -4.55
N GLY A 5 -4.71 1.39 -4.28
CA GLY A 5 -3.30 1.13 -4.56
C GLY A 5 -2.47 0.89 -3.32
N PHE A 6 -1.55 -0.08 -3.37
CA PHE A 6 -0.58 -0.41 -2.33
C PHE A 6 0.85 -0.15 -2.82
N GLU A 7 1.62 0.61 -2.04
CA GLU A 7 3.04 0.90 -2.33
C GLU A 7 3.89 0.56 -1.11
N GLY A 8 4.87 -0.32 -1.28
CA GLY A 8 5.75 -0.81 -0.22
C GLY A 8 7.11 -1.28 -0.74
N SER A 9 7.60 -0.66 -1.82
CA SER A 9 8.82 -1.11 -2.51
C SER A 9 10.11 -0.79 -1.74
N ALA A 10 10.06 0.24 -0.89
CA ALA A 10 11.19 0.82 -0.19
C ALA A 10 10.92 0.93 1.32
N ASN A 11 11.35 2.03 1.95
CA ASN A 11 11.14 2.24 3.39
C ASN A 11 9.81 2.91 3.75
N LYS A 12 8.94 3.16 2.76
CA LYS A 12 7.58 3.69 2.99
C LYS A 12 6.57 2.60 2.69
N ILE A 13 5.45 2.65 3.42
CA ILE A 13 4.24 1.92 3.09
C ILE A 13 3.13 2.94 2.91
N GLY A 14 2.41 2.85 1.80
CA GLY A 14 1.31 3.74 1.45
C GLY A 14 0.13 2.96 0.90
N VAL A 15 -1.08 3.47 1.18
CA VAL A 15 -2.32 2.95 0.60
C VAL A 15 -3.13 4.14 0.09
N GLY A 16 -3.43 4.16 -1.20
CA GLY A 16 -4.11 5.29 -1.85
C GLY A 16 -5.38 4.88 -2.57
N VAL A 17 -6.31 5.82 -2.72
CA VAL A 17 -7.54 5.65 -3.51
C VAL A 17 -7.57 6.71 -4.61
N VAL A 18 -7.78 6.26 -5.84
CA VAL A 18 -7.87 7.11 -7.03
C VAL A 18 -9.05 6.72 -7.90
N THR A 19 -9.71 7.70 -8.48
CA THR A 19 -10.79 7.50 -9.45
C THR A 19 -10.26 7.45 -10.89
N LEU A 20 -11.07 6.96 -11.83
CA LEU A 20 -10.69 6.85 -13.25
C LEU A 20 -10.26 8.17 -13.90
N ASP A 21 -10.87 9.28 -13.48
CA ASP A 21 -10.56 10.64 -13.92
C ASP A 21 -9.30 11.21 -13.27
N GLY A 22 -8.63 10.45 -12.40
CA GLY A 22 -7.37 10.83 -11.76
C GLY A 22 -7.53 11.57 -10.44
N THR A 23 -8.76 11.72 -9.92
CA THR A 23 -8.99 12.35 -8.62
C THR A 23 -8.47 11.46 -7.50
N ILE A 24 -7.59 12.00 -6.66
CA ILE A 24 -7.06 11.32 -5.47
C ILE A 24 -8.02 11.56 -4.31
N LEU A 25 -8.68 10.50 -3.84
CA LEU A 25 -9.60 10.57 -2.70
C LEU A 25 -8.88 10.40 -1.36
N SER A 26 -7.79 9.64 -1.34
CA SER A 26 -6.99 9.40 -0.14
C SER A 26 -5.58 8.92 -0.49
N ASN A 27 -4.56 9.30 0.29
CA ASN A 27 -3.16 8.91 0.06
C ASN A 27 -2.28 8.96 1.34
N PRO A 28 -2.69 8.34 2.47
CA PRO A 28 -1.85 8.24 3.66
C PRO A 28 -0.65 7.32 3.45
N ARG A 29 0.45 7.61 4.18
CA ARG A 29 1.67 6.81 4.18
C ARG A 29 2.39 6.84 5.52
N TYR A 30 3.12 5.78 5.82
CA TYR A 30 4.09 5.73 6.92
C TYR A 30 5.50 5.54 6.37
N THR A 31 6.48 6.15 7.04
CA THR A 31 7.90 6.04 6.68
C THR A 31 8.64 5.36 7.81
N TYR A 32 9.35 4.28 7.50
CA TYR A 32 10.31 3.67 8.41
C TYR A 32 11.55 4.55 8.47
N ILE A 33 11.83 5.11 9.65
CA ILE A 33 12.97 5.99 9.92
C ILE A 33 13.95 5.23 10.79
N THR A 34 15.16 5.02 10.27
CA THR A 34 16.26 4.40 11.00
C THR A 34 17.03 5.41 11.84
N PRO A 35 17.78 4.95 12.86
CA PRO A 35 18.70 5.81 13.59
C PRO A 35 19.73 6.47 12.66
N PRO A 36 20.26 7.65 13.02
CA PRO A 36 21.30 8.32 12.24
C PRO A 36 22.49 7.40 11.94
N GLY A 37 22.93 7.38 10.68
CA GLY A 37 24.05 6.55 10.23
C GLY A 37 23.70 5.10 9.88
N GLN A 38 22.43 4.70 9.95
CA GLN A 38 21.98 3.35 9.59
C GLN A 38 21.04 3.37 8.38
N GLY A 39 21.18 2.38 7.49
CA GLY A 39 20.23 2.11 6.41
C GLY A 39 19.10 1.19 6.88
N PHE A 40 17.94 1.29 6.24
CA PHE A 40 16.81 0.39 6.53
C PHE A 40 17.08 -1.01 5.96
N LEU A 41 16.97 -2.03 6.82
CA LEU A 41 17.15 -3.42 6.40
C LEU A 41 15.82 -4.02 5.92
N PRO A 42 15.84 -4.98 4.98
CA PRO A 42 14.62 -5.58 4.45
C PRO A 42 13.71 -6.18 5.53
N ARG A 43 14.28 -6.86 6.52
CA ARG A 43 13.52 -7.50 7.61
C ARG A 43 12.75 -6.47 8.46
N GLU A 44 13.43 -5.42 8.91
CA GLU A 44 12.83 -4.39 9.76
C GLU A 44 11.79 -3.57 8.99
N THR A 45 12.09 -3.28 7.71
CA THR A 45 11.16 -2.61 6.80
C THR A 45 9.88 -3.42 6.60
N THR A 46 10.01 -4.74 6.40
CA THR A 46 8.85 -5.65 6.26
C THR A 46 8.01 -5.65 7.54
N GLN A 47 8.64 -5.73 8.71
CA GLN A 47 7.92 -5.67 9.99
C GLN A 47 7.18 -4.35 10.16
N HIS A 48 7.81 -3.23 9.80
CA HIS A 48 7.16 -1.92 9.79
C HIS A 48 5.95 -1.89 8.84
N HIS A 49 6.04 -2.47 7.63
CA HIS A 49 4.92 -2.53 6.69
C HIS A 49 3.74 -3.33 7.24
N LEU A 50 4.00 -4.54 7.74
CA LEU A 50 2.97 -5.41 8.33
C LEU A 50 2.26 -4.76 9.53
N GLN A 51 2.98 -3.96 10.32
CA GLN A 51 2.40 -3.23 11.45
C GLN A 51 1.44 -2.10 11.02
N HIS A 52 1.67 -1.49 9.86
CA HIS A 52 0.95 -0.27 9.45
C HIS A 52 -0.06 -0.50 8.33
N VAL A 53 0.03 -1.59 7.56
CA VAL A 53 -0.80 -1.78 6.36
C VAL A 53 -2.30 -1.89 6.67
N LEU A 54 -2.71 -2.67 7.67
CA LEU A 54 -4.13 -2.78 8.05
C LEU A 54 -4.71 -1.47 8.60
N PRO A 55 -4.05 -0.76 9.55
CA PRO A 55 -4.48 0.57 9.95
C PRO A 55 -4.54 1.57 8.79
N LEU A 56 -3.58 1.51 7.86
CA LEU A 56 -3.56 2.35 6.66
C LEU A 56 -4.80 2.13 5.82
N ILE A 57 -5.10 0.88 5.43
CA ILE A 57 -6.28 0.56 4.61
C ILE A 57 -7.54 1.15 5.24
N LYS A 58 -7.75 0.91 6.55
CA LYS A 58 -8.91 1.45 7.27
C LYS A 58 -8.97 2.97 7.17
N SER A 59 -7.88 3.66 7.49
CA SER A 59 -7.80 5.13 7.42
C SER A 59 -7.99 5.67 6.00
N THR A 60 -7.51 4.94 5.00
CA THR A 60 -7.63 5.30 3.59
C THR A 60 -9.09 5.28 3.16
N LEU A 61 -9.81 4.22 3.48
CA LEU A 61 -11.24 4.09 3.15
C LEU A 61 -12.10 5.10 3.90
N GLU A 62 -11.83 5.32 5.19
CA GLU A 62 -12.51 6.33 5.99
C GLU A 62 -12.30 7.75 5.41
N THR A 63 -11.07 8.09 5.04
CA THR A 63 -10.74 9.41 4.44
C THR A 63 -11.35 9.57 3.05
N ALA A 64 -11.36 8.51 2.25
CA ALA A 64 -11.96 8.52 0.92
C ALA A 64 -13.50 8.52 0.96
N GLY A 65 -14.11 8.19 2.11
CA GLY A 65 -15.56 8.11 2.28
C GLY A 65 -16.22 6.98 1.51
N ILE A 66 -15.48 5.87 1.28
CA ILE A 66 -15.94 4.72 0.49
C ILE A 66 -15.89 3.43 1.31
N THR A 67 -16.64 2.44 0.84
CA THR A 67 -16.66 1.08 1.37
C THR A 67 -15.80 0.14 0.52
N PRO A 68 -15.35 -1.01 1.05
CA PRO A 68 -14.66 -2.05 0.28
C PRO A 68 -15.39 -2.52 -0.99
N ASP A 69 -16.71 -2.49 -0.98
CA ASP A 69 -17.53 -2.97 -2.11
C ASP A 69 -17.46 -2.04 -3.32
N GLU A 70 -17.23 -0.75 -3.09
CA GLU A 70 -17.10 0.29 -4.13
C GLU A 70 -15.75 0.25 -4.87
N ILE A 71 -14.81 -0.57 -4.41
CA ILE A 71 -13.50 -0.74 -5.05
C ILE A 71 -13.63 -1.68 -6.24
N ASP A 72 -13.27 -1.18 -7.42
CA ASP A 72 -13.34 -1.91 -8.69
C ASP A 72 -12.03 -2.65 -9.01
N CYS A 73 -10.90 -2.10 -8.58
CA CYS A 73 -9.56 -2.60 -8.90
C CYS A 73 -8.59 -2.44 -7.73
N LEU A 74 -7.74 -3.44 -7.52
CA LEU A 74 -6.63 -3.40 -6.59
C LEU A 74 -5.33 -3.27 -7.37
N CYS A 75 -4.54 -2.26 -7.03
CA CYS A 75 -3.25 -2.01 -7.62
C CYS A 75 -2.15 -2.23 -6.58
N TYR A 76 -1.02 -2.81 -6.96
CA TYR A 76 0.13 -2.91 -6.06
C TYR A 76 1.44 -2.80 -6.82
N THR A 77 2.50 -2.37 -6.14
CA THR A 77 3.84 -2.36 -6.72
C THR A 77 4.35 -3.78 -6.92
N LYS A 78 4.48 -4.22 -8.18
CA LYS A 78 5.06 -5.52 -8.53
C LYS A 78 6.59 -5.52 -8.41
N GLY A 79 7.19 -4.34 -8.53
CA GLY A 79 8.63 -4.11 -8.46
C GLY A 79 9.09 -3.18 -9.58
N PRO A 80 10.34 -2.67 -9.52
CA PRO A 80 11.42 -3.11 -8.64
C PRO A 80 11.27 -2.66 -7.18
N GLY A 81 12.03 -3.27 -6.27
CA GLY A 81 12.01 -2.93 -4.85
C GLY A 81 12.68 -3.98 -3.97
N MET A 82 12.61 -3.78 -2.65
CA MET A 82 13.09 -4.76 -1.68
C MET A 82 12.13 -5.96 -1.64
N GLY A 83 12.68 -7.17 -1.82
CA GLY A 83 11.87 -8.38 -1.99
C GLY A 83 10.85 -8.63 -0.89
N ALA A 84 11.26 -8.65 0.39
CA ALA A 84 10.35 -8.92 1.51
C ALA A 84 9.31 -7.80 1.75
N PRO A 85 9.68 -6.49 1.72
CA PRO A 85 8.71 -5.40 1.75
C PRO A 85 7.66 -5.45 0.64
N LEU A 86 8.06 -5.77 -0.60
CA LEU A 86 7.12 -5.93 -1.72
C LEU A 86 6.07 -7.02 -1.47
N GLN A 87 6.49 -8.17 -0.92
CA GLN A 87 5.57 -9.28 -0.62
C GLN A 87 4.48 -8.86 0.37
N ALA A 88 4.81 -8.04 1.37
CA ALA A 88 3.80 -7.55 2.32
C ALA A 88 2.68 -6.74 1.65
N SER A 89 2.99 -5.91 0.64
CA SER A 89 1.99 -5.18 -0.14
C SER A 89 1.17 -6.09 -1.06
N VAL A 90 1.81 -7.10 -1.64
CA VAL A 90 1.19 -8.06 -2.57
C VAL A 90 0.21 -8.98 -1.84
N GLU A 91 0.61 -9.52 -0.68
CA GLU A 91 -0.21 -10.41 0.14
C GLU A 91 -1.50 -9.71 0.60
N GLU A 92 -1.40 -8.46 1.04
CA GLU A 92 -2.56 -7.67 1.48
C GLU A 92 -3.53 -7.38 0.34
N ALA A 93 -3.04 -7.07 -0.85
CA ALA A 93 -3.91 -6.97 -2.01
C ALA A 93 -4.63 -8.30 -2.27
N HIS A 94 -3.89 -9.42 -2.29
CA HIS A 94 -4.45 -10.75 -2.64
C HIS A 94 -5.55 -11.25 -1.70
N CYS A 95 -5.60 -10.80 -0.45
CA CYS A 95 -6.66 -11.14 0.49
C CYS A 95 -8.06 -10.63 0.06
N TRP A 96 -8.11 -9.67 -0.86
CA TRP A 96 -9.34 -9.04 -1.33
C TRP A 96 -9.75 -9.69 -2.65
N HIS A 97 -10.91 -10.37 -2.69
CA HIS A 97 -11.39 -11.13 -3.84
C HIS A 97 -11.89 -10.20 -4.98
N LYS A 98 -11.02 -9.33 -5.50
CA LYS A 98 -11.29 -8.31 -6.52
C LYS A 98 -10.27 -8.44 -7.67
N SER A 99 -10.48 -7.70 -8.75
CA SER A 99 -9.57 -7.64 -9.89
C SER A 99 -8.22 -7.00 -9.52
N PHE A 100 -7.12 -7.55 -10.04
CA PHE A 100 -5.74 -7.13 -9.70
C PHE A 100 -5.00 -6.48 -10.86
N CYS A 101 -4.23 -5.44 -10.57
CA CYS A 101 -3.27 -4.80 -11.48
C CYS A 101 -1.91 -4.64 -10.79
N GLY A 102 -0.89 -5.40 -11.22
CA GLY A 102 0.47 -5.18 -10.77
C GLY A 102 1.11 -4.02 -11.55
N THR A 103 1.56 -2.98 -10.86
CA THR A 103 2.21 -1.81 -11.47
C THR A 103 3.73 -1.93 -11.35
N TYR A 104 4.45 -1.51 -12.40
CA TYR A 104 5.92 -1.46 -12.44
C TYR A 104 6.45 -0.08 -12.06
#